data_AF-A0A533SH38-F1
#
_entry.id   AF-A0A533SH38-F1
#
_cell.length_a   1.000
_cell.length_b   1.000
_cell.length_c   1.000
_cell.angle_alpha   90.00
_cell.angle_beta   90.00
_cell.angle_gamma   90.00
#
_symmetry.space_group_name_H-M   'P 1'
#
loop_
_entity.id
_entity.type
_entity.pdbx_description
1 polymer ?
#
loop_
_entity_poly.entity_id
_entity_poly.type
_entity_poly.pdbx_seq_one_letter_code
_entity_poly.pdbx_strand_id
1 'polypeptide(L)' 'FGPQSDIDVLVEFEPGHTPGFDFFLIEAELSGLLGRTVDLQTIHFLSPNIVDSVLSEAVPIYEQT' A
#
# COMPACT_ATOMS: atom_id res chain seq x y z
N PHE A 1 12.33 10.65 6.85
CA PHE A 1 10.97 11.23 6.78
C PHE A 1 11.05 12.74 6.72
N GLY A 2 10.52 13.33 5.66
CA GLY A 2 10.41 14.77 5.50
C GLY A 2 9.01 15.14 4.99
N PRO A 3 8.67 16.43 4.92
CA PRO A 3 7.34 16.88 4.47
C PRO A 3 7.01 16.49 3.03
N GLN A 4 8.00 16.07 2.26
CA GLN A 4 7.88 15.64 0.85
C GLN A 4 8.10 14.13 0.67
N SER A 5 8.08 13.33 1.74
CA SER A 5 8.14 11.87 1.62
C SER A 5 6.92 11.35 0.81
N ASP A 6 6.86 10.05 0.57
CA ASP A 6 5.68 9.32 0.12
C ASP A 6 4.72 9.02 1.30
N ILE A 7 3.60 8.39 0.95
CA ILE A 7 2.71 7.65 1.86
C ILE A 7 2.79 6.18 1.45
N ASP A 8 3.36 5.33 2.29
CA ASP A 8 3.39 3.89 2.08
C ASP A 8 2.05 3.27 2.49
N VAL A 9 1.41 2.53 1.58
CA VAL A 9 0.15 1.85 1.84
C VAL A 9 0.30 0.37 1.52
N LEU A 10 0.23 -0.46 2.56
CA LEU A 10 0.19 -1.92 2.42
C LEU A 10 -1.27 -2.38 2.30
N VAL A 11 -1.60 -3.11 1.24
CA VAL A 11 -2.95 -3.62 1.00
C VAL A 11 -2.98 -5.13 0.79
N GLU A 12 -4.10 -5.71 1.20
CA GLU A 12 -4.47 -7.10 0.90
C GLU A 12 -5.81 -7.09 0.16
N PHE A 13 -5.94 -7.99 -0.82
CA PHE A 13 -7.18 -8.17 -1.58
C PHE A 13 -7.73 -9.57 -1.33
N GLU A 14 -9.05 -9.70 -1.36
CA GLU A 14 -9.69 -11.01 -1.29
C GLU A 14 -9.28 -11.89 -2.50
N PRO A 15 -9.16 -13.21 -2.31
CA PRO A 15 -8.90 -14.14 -3.40
C PRO A 15 -9.95 -14.00 -4.53
N GLY A 16 -9.49 -13.78 -5.76
CA GLY A 16 -10.36 -13.58 -6.92
C GLY A 16 -10.79 -12.13 -7.16
N HIS A 17 -10.45 -11.20 -6.26
CA HIS A 17 -10.76 -9.77 -6.34
C HIS A 17 -9.50 -8.90 -6.47
N THR A 18 -8.44 -9.44 -7.07
CA THR A 18 -7.22 -8.68 -7.33
C THR A 18 -7.41 -7.75 -8.54
N PRO A 19 -6.99 -6.47 -8.47
CA PRO A 19 -7.29 -5.47 -9.50
C PRO A 19 -6.50 -5.65 -10.81
N GLY A 20 -5.53 -6.57 -10.86
CA GLY A 20 -4.64 -6.70 -12.01
C GLY A 20 -3.88 -5.39 -12.28
N PHE A 21 -3.92 -4.89 -13.51
CA PHE A 21 -3.24 -3.63 -13.87
C PHE A 21 -3.93 -2.38 -13.32
N ASP A 22 -5.19 -2.46 -12.90
CA ASP A 22 -5.89 -1.33 -12.26
C ASP A 22 -5.25 -0.97 -10.92
N PHE A 23 -4.37 -1.82 -10.38
CA PHE A 23 -3.51 -1.51 -9.24
C PHE A 23 -2.77 -0.17 -9.39
N PHE A 24 -2.23 0.12 -10.58
CA PHE A 24 -1.55 1.40 -10.84
C PHE A 24 -2.50 2.59 -10.92
N LEU A 25 -3.76 2.35 -11.31
CA LEU A 25 -4.79 3.38 -11.29
C LEU A 25 -5.17 3.71 -9.84
N ILE A 26 -5.32 2.71 -8.98
CA ILE A 26 -5.59 2.91 -7.55
C ILE A 26 -4.47 3.74 -6.90
N GLU A 27 -3.20 3.43 -7.15
CA GLU A 27 -2.07 4.21 -6.64
C GLU A 27 -2.11 5.68 -7.10
N ALA A 28 -2.38 5.91 -8.39
CA ALA A 28 -2.47 7.26 -8.95
C ALA A 28 -3.66 8.05 -8.38
N GLU A 29 -4.82 7.40 -8.22
CA GLU A 29 -6.02 8.00 -7.64
C GLU A 29 -5.83 8.33 -6.16
N LEU A 30 -5.24 7.42 -5.37
CA LEU A 30 -4.89 7.67 -3.97
C LEU A 30 -3.90 8.83 -3.85
N SER A 31 -2.90 8.88 -4.72
CA SER A 31 -1.94 9.98 -4.76
C SER A 31 -2.62 11.33 -5.03
N GLY A 32 -3.54 11.36 -5.99
CA GLY A 32 -4.35 12.53 -6.30
C GLY A 32 -5.26 12.96 -5.15
N LEU A 33 -5.88 12.00 -4.46
CA LEU A 33 -6.78 12.25 -3.34
C LEU A 33 -6.05 12.77 -2.10
N LEU A 34 -4.85 12.25 -1.81
CA LEU A 34 -4.05 12.65 -0.64
C LEU A 34 -3.12 13.83 -0.92
N GLY A 35 -2.99 14.24 -2.18
CA GLY A 35 -2.10 15.34 -2.60
C GLY A 35 -0.61 15.05 -2.36
N ARG A 36 -0.24 13.77 -2.19
CA ARG A 36 1.11 13.27 -2.00
C ARG A 36 1.25 11.95 -2.73
N THR A 37 2.46 11.65 -3.20
CA THR A 37 2.75 10.34 -3.80
C THR A 37 2.43 9.22 -2.81
N VAL A 38 1.70 8.23 -3.27
CA VAL A 38 1.42 6.99 -2.55
C VAL A 38 2.27 5.89 -3.19
N ASP A 39 2.96 5.12 -2.36
CA ASP A 39 3.56 3.84 -2.77
C ASP A 39 2.62 2.73 -2.31
N LEU A 40 1.92 2.12 -3.26
CA LEU A 40 0.95 1.07 -2.99
C LEU A 40 1.63 -0.30 -3.11
N GLN A 41 1.64 -1.07 -2.04
CA GLN A 41 2.32 -2.36 -1.98
C GLN A 41 1.40 -3.47 -1.50
N THR A 42 1.71 -4.70 -1.91
CA THR A 42 1.18 -5.92 -1.30
C THR A 42 2.32 -6.63 -0.59
N ILE A 43 2.03 -7.46 0.43
CA ILE A 43 3.07 -8.23 1.15
C ILE A 43 3.93 -9.05 0.16
N HIS A 44 3.34 -9.55 -0.92
CA HIS A 44 4.02 -10.38 -1.92
C HIS A 44 5.01 -9.61 -2.81
N PHE A 45 4.93 -8.27 -2.85
CA PHE A 45 5.89 -7.43 -3.56
C PHE A 45 7.09 -7.01 -2.69
N LEU A 46 6.99 -7.20 -1.37
CA LEU A 46 8.07 -6.90 -0.46
C LEU A 46 9.14 -8.00 -0.48
N SER A 47 10.39 -7.58 -0.33
CA SER A 47 11.47 -8.53 -0.09
C SER A 47 11.24 -9.26 1.25
N PRO A 48 11.45 -10.59 1.34
CA PRO A 48 11.25 -11.33 2.59
C PRO A 48 12.02 -10.75 3.79
N ASN A 49 13.17 -10.11 3.53
CA ASN A 49 14.02 -9.53 4.57
C ASN A 49 13.44 -8.26 5.23
N ILE A 50 12.42 -7.64 4.64
CA ILE A 50 11.81 -6.41 5.17
C ILE A 50 10.37 -6.58 5.64
N VAL A 51 9.71 -7.71 5.31
CA VAL A 51 8.30 -7.95 5.65
C VAL A 51 8.05 -7.80 7.14
N ASP A 52 8.86 -8.44 7.99
CA ASP A 52 8.68 -8.37 9.44
C ASP A 52 8.83 -6.94 9.99
N SER A 53 9.77 -6.17 9.44
CA SER A 53 9.98 -4.77 9.83
C SER A 53 8.78 -3.91 9.43
N VAL A 54 8.31 -4.05 8.18
CA VAL A 54 7.14 -3.31 7.67
C VAL A 54 5.89 -3.65 8.48
N LEU A 55 5.63 -4.93 8.73
CA LEU A 55 4.46 -5.36 9.52
C LEU A 55 4.53 -4.88 10.98
N SER A 56 5.72 -4.78 11.56
CA SER A 56 5.88 -4.27 12.93
C SER A 56 5.62 -2.77 13.07
N GLU A 57 5.77 -2.02 11.98
CA GLU A 57 5.55 -0.57 11.92
C GLU A 57 4.19 -0.20 11.33
N ALA A 58 3.51 -1.15 10.67
CA ALA A 58 2.23 -0.94 10.02
C ALA A 58 1.13 -0.57 11.02
N VAL A 59 0.27 0.37 10.61
CA VAL A 59 -0.90 0.80 11.38
C VAL A 59 -2.16 0.41 10.60
N PRO A 60 -3.08 -0.38 11.19
CA PRO A 60 -4.31 -0.77 10.50
C PRO A 60 -5.21 0.45 10.30
N ILE A 61 -5.57 0.71 9.03
CA ILE A 61 -6.49 1.79 8.64
C ILE A 61 -7.87 1.25 8.29
N TYR A 62 -7.94 0.01 7.79
CA TYR A 62 -9.17 -0.69 7.44
C TYR A 62 -8.98 -2.18 7.62
N GLU A 63 -9.97 -2.83 8.23
CA GLU A 63 -10.11 -4.28 8.27
C GLU A 63 -11.54 -4.64 7.83
N GLN A 64 -11.67 -5.58 6.91
CA GLN A 64 -12.95 -6.11 6.50
C GLN A 64 -13.46 -7.10 7.56
N THR A 65 -14.69 -6.92 8.01
CA THR A 65 -15.33 -7.75 9.04
C THR A 65 -16.08 -8.93 8.44
#